data_AF-A0AAE3CF91-F1
#
_entry.id   AF-A0AAE3CF91-F1
#
_cell.length_a   1.000
_cell.length_b   1.000
_cell.length_c   1.000
_cell.angle_alpha   90.00
_cell.angle_beta   90.00
_cell.angle_gamma   90.00
#
_symmetry.space_group_name_H-M   'P 1'
#
loop_
_entity.id
_entity.type
_entity.pdbx_description
1 polymer ?
#
loop_
_entity_poly.entity_id
_entity_poly.type
_entity_poly.pdbx_seq_one_letter_code
_entity_poly.pdbx_strand_id
1 'polypeptide(L)'
;MIELIDLVVVAMIRKVLIIHRLSGVPLLVVDFNRSSLGSDDALLSGMLRALEGLAEELGIGEFSSFKTTDAMFLVTLLKHVLVALLLDHEDDVEYYKQFAVEIAWTFEATYRLDSWDGNVERFSEFREWIISMLEKRTWKEMQGNARELPEGVAGYVVYDKVNHRFWANLKVKVNIIGLINSWEATTGEVVEASGESLTYVSTKLKRTPFGVIGILYKSLLERDVERYKKLFEFITENADKTFLLVKETLKAAESLFGKEAVEEVRRNEGNMLLEVLSFHENPLTFLELVRRMSIRGVVLLK
;
A
#
# COMPACT_ATOMS: atom_id res chain seq x y z
N MET A 1 -16.40 -12.69 5.82
CA MET A 1 -14.99 -13.02 6.15
C MET A 1 -14.11 -12.03 5.39
N ILE A 2 -14.12 -10.78 5.86
CA ILE A 2 -13.39 -9.62 5.31
C ILE A 2 -12.96 -8.84 6.56
N GLU A 3 -11.94 -9.31 7.26
CA GLU A 3 -11.49 -8.72 8.52
C GLU A 3 -9.98 -8.90 8.61
N LEU A 4 -9.19 -7.98 8.01
CA LEU A 4 -7.77 -7.73 8.34
C LEU A 4 -7.09 -6.62 7.49
N ILE A 5 -7.84 -5.62 6.98
CA ILE A 5 -7.27 -4.47 6.24
C ILE A 5 -7.16 -3.21 7.14
N ASP A 6 -7.13 -3.39 8.47
CA ASP A 6 -7.40 -2.30 9.42
C ASP A 6 -6.21 -1.55 10.03
N LEU A 7 -4.93 -1.86 9.75
CA LEU A 7 -3.97 -1.63 10.85
C LEU A 7 -2.91 -0.54 10.77
N VAL A 8 -2.80 0.28 9.72
CA VAL A 8 -1.82 1.40 9.83
C VAL A 8 -2.22 2.69 9.12
N VAL A 9 -3.02 2.65 8.04
CA VAL A 9 -3.54 3.88 7.38
C VAL A 9 -4.83 4.37 8.04
N VAL A 10 -5.66 3.39 8.38
CA VAL A 10 -6.88 3.47 9.18
C VAL A 10 -6.57 3.99 10.60
N ALA A 11 -5.30 3.96 11.01
CA ALA A 11 -4.87 4.39 12.34
C ALA A 11 -4.92 5.92 12.56
N MET A 12 -5.20 6.73 11.54
CA MET A 12 -5.26 8.19 11.68
C MET A 12 -6.56 8.84 11.19
N ILE A 13 -7.21 8.32 10.15
CA ILE A 13 -8.54 8.80 9.73
C ILE A 13 -9.61 7.86 10.27
N ARG A 14 -10.49 8.38 11.13
CA ARG A 14 -11.63 7.63 11.69
C ARG A 14 -12.82 7.58 10.74
N LYS A 15 -13.17 8.74 10.15
CA LYS A 15 -14.37 8.92 9.34
C LYS A 15 -14.13 9.97 8.24
N VAL A 16 -14.68 9.72 7.06
CA VAL A 16 -14.86 10.72 5.99
C VAL A 16 -16.36 10.96 5.84
N LEU A 17 -16.77 12.22 5.87
CA LEU A 17 -18.17 12.62 5.70
C LEU A 17 -18.26 13.62 4.55
N ILE A 18 -19.12 13.32 3.57
CA ILE A 18 -19.45 14.24 2.47
C ILE A 18 -20.89 14.68 2.67
N ILE A 19 -21.13 15.99 2.74
CA ILE A 19 -22.41 16.61 3.08
C ILE A 19 -22.81 17.55 1.96
N HIS A 20 -24.07 17.53 1.56
CA HIS A 20 -24.60 18.53 0.65
C HIS A 20 -24.79 19.86 1.38
N ARG A 21 -24.10 20.92 0.95
CA ARG A 21 -24.07 22.20 1.68
C ARG A 21 -25.44 22.82 1.87
N LEU A 22 -26.27 22.82 0.83
CA LEU A 22 -27.57 23.50 0.87
C LEU A 22 -28.56 22.79 1.81
N SER A 23 -28.62 21.45 1.76
CA SER A 23 -29.59 20.68 2.53
C SER A 23 -29.07 20.19 3.88
N GLY A 24 -27.74 20.12 4.06
CA GLY A 24 -27.11 19.47 5.23
C GLY A 24 -27.27 17.95 5.24
N VAL A 25 -27.68 17.35 4.12
CA VAL A 25 -27.87 15.89 4.05
C VAL A 25 -26.51 15.21 3.83
N PRO A 26 -26.14 14.20 4.63
CA PRO A 26 -24.99 13.35 4.35
C PRO A 26 -25.17 12.64 3.01
N LEU A 27 -24.29 12.92 2.05
CA LEU A 27 -24.26 12.28 0.74
C LEU A 27 -23.50 10.96 0.78
N LEU A 28 -22.42 10.89 1.57
CA LEU A 28 -21.60 9.69 1.74
C LEU A 28 -20.91 9.72 3.10
N VAL A 29 -20.88 8.56 3.77
CA VAL A 29 -20.13 8.34 5.01
C VAL A 29 -19.20 7.15 4.79
N VAL A 30 -17.93 7.33 5.12
CA VAL A 30 -16.94 6.24 5.11
C VAL A 30 -16.33 6.13 6.49
N ASP A 31 -16.74 5.08 7.20
CA ASP A 31 -16.19 4.70 8.50
C ASP A 31 -15.02 3.75 8.35
N PHE A 32 -13.91 4.14 8.97
CA PHE A 32 -12.66 3.38 8.99
C PHE A 32 -12.43 2.73 10.35
N ASN A 33 -12.91 3.33 11.45
CA ASN A 33 -12.76 2.77 12.77
C ASN A 33 -14.11 2.29 13.35
N ARG A 34 -14.28 0.98 13.54
CA ARG A 34 -15.50 0.41 14.17
C ARG A 34 -15.74 0.89 15.61
N SER A 35 -14.74 1.50 16.24
CA SER A 35 -14.82 2.01 17.61
C SER A 35 -15.10 3.52 17.73
N SER A 36 -15.14 4.25 16.61
CA SER A 36 -15.44 5.68 16.68
C SER A 36 -16.89 5.89 17.11
N LEU A 37 -17.08 6.74 18.13
CA LEU A 37 -18.34 7.29 18.63
C LEU A 37 -19.54 6.95 17.73
N GLY A 38 -20.54 6.26 18.29
CA GLY A 38 -21.89 6.15 17.72
C GLY A 38 -22.62 7.51 17.71
N SER A 39 -21.96 8.56 17.24
CA SER A 39 -22.58 9.83 16.91
C SER A 39 -23.35 9.64 15.62
N ASP A 40 -24.66 9.80 15.71
CA ASP A 40 -25.58 9.85 14.57
C ASP A 40 -25.03 10.81 13.51
N ASP A 41 -24.79 10.33 12.29
CA ASP A 41 -24.25 11.13 11.18
C ASP A 41 -25.10 12.37 10.90
N ALA A 42 -26.40 12.30 11.17
CA ALA A 42 -27.30 13.43 11.07
C ALA A 42 -26.96 14.52 12.10
N LEU A 43 -26.61 14.15 13.33
CA LEU A 43 -26.19 15.10 14.37
C LEU A 43 -24.85 15.74 14.01
N LEU A 44 -23.90 14.95 13.53
CA LEU A 44 -22.60 15.47 13.13
C LEU A 44 -22.73 16.43 11.94
N SER A 45 -23.57 16.08 10.96
CA SER A 45 -23.88 16.95 9.84
C SER A 45 -24.57 18.24 10.26
N GLY A 46 -25.56 18.15 11.16
CA GLY A 46 -26.24 19.31 11.72
C GLY A 46 -25.29 20.24 12.47
N MET A 47 -24.38 19.69 13.26
CA MET A 47 -23.35 20.44 13.97
C MET A 47 -22.41 21.17 13.00
N LEU A 48 -21.87 20.48 11.99
CA LEU A 48 -20.95 21.08 11.01
C LEU A 48 -21.61 22.23 10.24
N ARG A 49 -22.89 22.08 9.88
CA ARG A 49 -23.66 23.15 9.25
C ARG A 49 -23.92 24.33 10.17
N ALA A 50 -24.22 24.07 11.45
CA ALA A 50 -24.40 25.15 12.43
C ALA A 50 -23.09 25.94 12.63
N LEU A 51 -21.95 25.26 12.64
CA LEU A 51 -20.63 25.89 12.71
C LEU A 51 -20.32 26.70 11.44
N GLU A 52 -20.67 26.21 10.26
CA GLU A 52 -20.55 26.95 9.00
C GLU A 52 -21.39 28.24 9.03
N GLY A 53 -22.69 28.14 9.38
CA GLY A 53 -23.57 29.31 9.46
C GLY A 53 -23.10 30.33 10.49
N LEU A 54 -22.60 29.87 11.65
CA LEU A 54 -22.01 30.74 12.65
C LEU A 54 -20.74 31.45 12.14
N ALA A 55 -19.86 30.74 11.41
CA ALA A 55 -18.66 31.33 10.85
C ALA A 55 -19.00 32.43 9.83
N GLU A 56 -19.97 32.19 8.94
CA GLU A 56 -20.49 33.17 7.99
C GLU A 56 -21.08 34.40 8.68
N GLU A 57 -21.91 34.20 9.72
CA GLU A 57 -22.52 35.29 10.49
C GLU A 57 -21.48 36.16 11.21
N LEU A 58 -20.43 35.54 11.74
CA LEU A 58 -19.34 36.23 12.42
C LEU A 58 -18.34 36.90 11.46
N GLY A 59 -18.50 36.72 10.14
CA GLY A 59 -17.53 37.17 9.14
C GLY A 59 -16.17 36.49 9.29
N ILE A 60 -16.13 35.35 9.99
CA ILE A 60 -14.97 34.48 9.99
C ILE A 60 -14.92 33.87 8.58
N GLY A 61 -13.72 33.80 7.99
CA GLY A 61 -13.55 33.14 6.70
C GLY A 61 -13.92 31.66 6.75
N GLU A 62 -13.47 30.87 5.78
CA GLU A 62 -13.82 29.46 5.73
C GLU A 62 -13.36 28.70 6.99
N PHE A 63 -14.33 28.03 7.63
CA PHE A 63 -14.08 27.17 8.77
C PHE A 63 -13.32 25.91 8.31
N SER A 64 -12.00 25.87 8.55
CA SER A 64 -11.13 24.83 8.00
C SER A 64 -10.86 23.65 8.94
N SER A 65 -10.97 23.85 10.25
CA SER A 65 -10.66 22.79 11.23
C SER A 65 -11.09 23.15 12.65
N PHE A 66 -11.39 22.15 13.47
CA PHE A 66 -11.54 22.29 14.91
C PHE A 66 -11.13 21.02 15.63
N LYS A 67 -10.82 21.15 16.91
CA LYS A 67 -10.37 20.04 17.76
C LYS A 67 -11.39 19.77 18.85
N THR A 68 -11.70 18.50 19.08
CA THR A 68 -12.42 18.02 20.26
C THR A 68 -11.44 17.31 21.20
N THR A 69 -11.90 16.89 22.38
CA THR A 69 -11.04 16.18 23.34
C THR A 69 -10.40 14.93 22.73
N ASP A 70 -11.12 14.26 21.83
CA ASP A 70 -10.76 12.92 21.36
C ASP A 70 -10.40 12.88 19.87
N ALA A 71 -10.58 13.97 19.13
CA ALA A 71 -10.41 13.97 17.68
C ALA A 71 -10.12 15.36 17.10
N MET A 72 -9.58 15.38 15.88
CA MET A 72 -9.48 16.59 15.07
C MET A 72 -10.43 16.48 13.89
N PHE A 73 -11.17 17.55 13.61
CA PHE A 73 -11.99 17.68 12.41
C PHE A 73 -11.29 18.62 11.44
N LEU A 74 -11.12 18.16 10.20
CA LEU A 74 -10.73 19.00 9.08
C LEU A 74 -11.92 19.15 8.16
N VAL A 75 -12.25 20.39 7.80
CA VAL A 75 -13.42 20.72 6.99
C VAL A 75 -12.95 21.44 5.75
N THR A 76 -13.47 21.01 4.60
CA THR A 76 -13.26 21.67 3.32
C THR A 76 -14.60 21.91 2.65
N LEU A 77 -14.75 23.10 2.09
CA LEU A 77 -15.97 23.55 1.44
C LEU A 77 -15.71 23.71 -0.06
N LEU A 78 -16.62 23.21 -0.88
CA LEU A 78 -16.74 23.53 -2.30
C LEU A 78 -18.15 24.05 -2.61
N LYS A 79 -18.52 24.18 -3.88
CA LYS A 79 -19.74 24.86 -4.30
C LYS A 79 -21.00 24.15 -3.78
N HIS A 80 -21.00 22.82 -3.79
CA HIS A 80 -22.14 21.98 -3.45
C HIS A 80 -21.90 21.07 -2.26
N VAL A 81 -20.64 20.76 -1.93
CA VAL A 81 -20.32 19.84 -0.84
C VAL A 81 -19.44 20.43 0.24
N LEU A 82 -19.65 19.92 1.45
CA LEU A 82 -18.76 20.04 2.59
C LEU A 82 -18.17 18.65 2.81
N VAL A 83 -16.84 18.56 2.81
CA VAL A 83 -16.11 17.33 3.17
C VAL A 83 -15.49 17.52 4.54
N ALA A 84 -15.81 16.62 5.46
CA ALA A 84 -15.22 16.57 6.79
C ALA A 84 -14.41 15.29 6.97
N LEU A 85 -13.16 15.44 7.39
CA LEU A 85 -12.31 14.34 7.85
C LEU A 85 -12.25 14.36 9.37
N LEU A 86 -12.48 13.21 9.98
CA LEU A 86 -12.30 13.00 11.41
C LEU A 86 -10.99 12.24 11.63
N LEU A 87 -10.05 12.84 12.35
CA LEU A 87 -8.72 12.31 12.61
C LEU A 87 -8.50 11.98 14.09
N ASP A 88 -7.66 10.98 14.37
CA ASP A 88 -7.24 10.63 15.73
C ASP A 88 -6.36 11.72 16.39
N HIS A 89 -5.40 12.28 15.64
CA HIS A 89 -4.38 13.22 16.12
C HIS A 89 -4.11 14.33 15.08
N GLU A 90 -3.35 15.36 15.48
CA GLU A 90 -3.04 16.55 14.64
C GLU A 90 -1.81 16.37 13.75
N ASP A 91 -1.22 15.18 13.67
CA ASP A 91 -0.03 15.00 12.83
C ASP A 91 -0.41 15.11 11.34
N ASP A 92 0.39 15.86 10.57
CA ASP A 92 0.23 16.08 9.14
C ASP A 92 -1.10 16.74 8.69
N VAL A 93 -1.62 17.72 9.46
CA VAL A 93 -2.83 18.50 9.13
C VAL A 93 -2.89 18.97 7.68
N GLU A 94 -1.81 19.56 7.16
CA GLU A 94 -1.79 20.14 5.81
C GLU A 94 -1.97 19.07 4.73
N TYR A 95 -1.38 17.89 4.94
CA TYR A 95 -1.52 16.76 4.05
C TYR A 95 -2.97 16.26 4.00
N TYR A 96 -3.61 16.10 5.15
CA TYR A 96 -5.01 15.67 5.22
C TYR A 96 -5.98 16.74 4.72
N LYS A 97 -5.65 18.03 4.90
CA LYS A 97 -6.41 19.13 4.31
C LYS A 97 -6.38 19.07 2.78
N GLN A 98 -5.22 18.85 2.17
CA GLN A 98 -5.11 18.63 0.73
C GLN A 98 -5.90 17.40 0.25
N PHE A 99 -5.92 16.35 1.07
CA PHE A 99 -6.73 15.16 0.77
C PHE A 99 -8.24 15.44 0.83
N ALA A 100 -8.72 16.19 1.83
CA ALA A 100 -10.12 16.62 1.91
C ALA A 100 -10.54 17.46 0.68
N VAL A 101 -9.65 18.36 0.24
CA VAL A 101 -9.82 19.15 -0.99
C VAL A 101 -9.94 18.25 -2.22
N GLU A 102 -9.04 17.27 -2.37
CA GLU A 102 -9.09 16.34 -3.50
C GLU A 102 -10.38 15.50 -3.53
N ILE A 103 -10.84 15.04 -2.36
CA ILE A 103 -12.14 14.35 -2.21
C ILE A 103 -13.26 15.26 -2.71
N ALA A 104 -13.34 16.49 -2.21
CA ALA A 104 -14.39 17.43 -2.56
C ALA A 104 -14.42 17.70 -4.07
N TRP A 105 -13.27 18.01 -4.67
CA TRP A 105 -13.15 18.31 -6.10
C TRP A 105 -13.54 17.12 -6.96
N THR A 106 -13.03 15.94 -6.63
CA THR A 106 -13.31 14.73 -7.40
C THR A 106 -14.79 14.36 -7.30
N PHE A 107 -15.39 14.52 -6.12
CA PHE A 107 -16.80 14.24 -5.90
C PHE A 107 -17.70 15.15 -6.74
N GLU A 108 -17.48 16.47 -6.71
CA GLU A 108 -18.26 17.42 -7.53
C GLU A 108 -18.01 17.26 -9.03
N ALA A 109 -16.79 16.90 -9.43
CA ALA A 109 -16.48 16.63 -10.84
C ALA A 109 -17.16 15.34 -11.35
N THR A 110 -17.28 14.34 -10.48
CA THR A 110 -17.89 13.04 -10.83
C THR A 110 -19.42 13.13 -10.83
N TYR A 111 -19.99 13.83 -9.86
CA TYR A 111 -21.43 13.88 -9.65
C TYR A 111 -22.01 15.27 -9.86
N ARG A 112 -23.03 15.38 -10.72
CA ARG A 112 -23.79 16.63 -10.90
C ARG A 112 -24.71 16.87 -9.71
N LEU A 113 -24.42 17.92 -8.92
CA LEU A 113 -25.17 18.25 -7.70
C LEU A 113 -26.09 19.48 -7.84
N ASP A 114 -25.93 20.31 -8.87
CA ASP A 114 -26.81 21.47 -9.13
C ASP A 114 -28.30 21.11 -9.20
N SER A 115 -28.62 19.88 -9.64
CA SER A 115 -29.98 19.36 -9.78
C SER A 115 -30.15 18.00 -9.10
N TRP A 116 -29.48 17.81 -7.96
CA TRP A 116 -29.59 16.55 -7.21
C TRP A 116 -31.03 16.30 -6.74
N ASP A 117 -31.49 15.08 -6.94
CA ASP A 117 -32.86 14.59 -6.72
C ASP A 117 -33.10 14.03 -5.31
N GLY A 118 -32.08 14.06 -4.44
CA GLY A 118 -32.15 13.50 -3.10
C GLY A 118 -31.69 12.03 -3.00
N ASN A 119 -31.38 11.36 -4.12
CA ASN A 119 -30.92 9.98 -4.09
C ASN A 119 -29.44 9.90 -3.65
N VAL A 120 -29.18 9.40 -2.45
CA VAL A 120 -27.82 9.22 -1.90
C VAL A 120 -27.14 7.91 -2.33
N GLU A 121 -27.90 6.89 -2.73
CA GLU A 121 -27.34 5.56 -3.05
C GLU A 121 -26.38 5.60 -4.24
N ARG A 122 -26.60 6.55 -5.16
CA ARG A 122 -25.76 6.79 -6.35
C ARG A 122 -24.31 7.15 -6.03
N PHE A 123 -23.99 7.52 -4.79
CA PHE A 123 -22.65 7.90 -4.35
C PHE A 123 -21.88 6.75 -3.71
N SER A 124 -22.51 5.58 -3.51
CA SER A 124 -21.91 4.43 -2.80
C SER A 124 -20.59 3.95 -3.41
N GLU A 125 -20.48 3.93 -4.75
CA GLU A 125 -19.26 3.53 -5.47
C GLU A 125 -18.06 4.45 -5.17
N PHE A 126 -18.31 5.71 -4.83
CA PHE A 126 -17.25 6.66 -4.50
C PHE A 126 -16.48 6.27 -3.23
N ARG A 127 -17.07 5.45 -2.36
CA ARG A 127 -16.40 4.87 -1.19
C ARG A 127 -15.13 4.11 -1.60
N GLU A 128 -15.19 3.31 -2.66
CA GLU A 128 -14.05 2.53 -3.13
C GLU A 128 -12.92 3.44 -3.64
N TRP A 129 -13.29 4.57 -4.25
CA TRP A 129 -12.32 5.57 -4.69
C TRP A 129 -11.60 6.22 -3.50
N ILE A 130 -12.32 6.61 -2.45
CA ILE A 130 -11.72 7.19 -1.22
C ILE A 130 -10.75 6.19 -0.59
N ILE A 131 -11.18 4.94 -0.44
CA ILE A 131 -10.35 3.86 0.14
C ILE A 131 -9.10 3.64 -0.71
N SER A 132 -9.24 3.51 -2.03
CA SER A 132 -8.11 3.31 -2.94
C SER A 132 -7.13 4.49 -2.91
N MET A 133 -7.63 5.71 -2.80
CA MET A 133 -6.78 6.90 -2.70
C MET A 133 -6.00 6.93 -1.40
N LEU A 134 -6.64 6.64 -0.25
CA LEU A 134 -5.95 6.52 1.05
C LEU A 134 -4.88 5.44 1.04
N GLU A 135 -5.21 4.29 0.47
CA GLU A 135 -4.30 3.18 0.29
C GLU A 135 -3.05 3.57 -0.52
N LYS A 136 -3.24 4.16 -1.70
CA LYS A 136 -2.13 4.66 -2.56
C LYS A 136 -1.28 5.72 -1.86
N ARG A 137 -1.94 6.57 -1.09
CA ARG A 137 -1.31 7.66 -0.35
C ARG A 137 -0.41 7.16 0.78
N THR A 138 -0.69 5.97 1.29
CA THR A 138 0.10 5.40 2.38
C THR A 138 1.18 4.47 1.89
N TRP A 139 0.87 3.67 0.88
CA TRP A 139 1.84 2.80 0.26
C TRP A 139 2.73 3.57 -0.70
N LYS A 140 3.99 3.78 -0.30
CA LYS A 140 5.00 4.46 -1.10
C LYS A 140 5.70 3.45 -2.00
N GLU A 141 5.55 3.64 -3.31
CA GLU A 141 6.37 2.92 -4.29
C GLU A 141 7.81 3.40 -4.20
N MET A 142 8.72 2.46 -3.99
CA MET A 142 10.15 2.70 -3.97
C MET A 142 10.65 2.66 -5.40
N GLN A 143 10.97 3.84 -5.94
CA GLN A 143 11.36 3.97 -7.33
C GLN A 143 12.58 3.10 -7.67
N GLY A 144 12.50 2.47 -8.84
CA GLY A 144 13.60 1.78 -9.47
C GLY A 144 13.47 1.94 -10.99
N ASN A 145 14.59 1.86 -11.71
CA ASN A 145 14.56 1.80 -13.17
C ASN A 145 13.77 0.58 -13.63
N ALA A 146 13.16 0.63 -14.82
CA ALA A 146 12.56 -0.53 -15.46
C ALA A 146 13.59 -1.66 -15.57
N ARG A 147 13.18 -2.89 -15.27
CA ARG A 147 14.11 -4.02 -15.11
C ARG A 147 13.69 -5.21 -15.90
N GLU A 148 14.69 -5.99 -16.23
CA GLU A 148 14.47 -7.28 -16.81
C GLU A 148 13.83 -8.21 -15.77
N LEU A 149 12.81 -8.92 -16.23
CA LEU A 149 12.18 -10.00 -15.48
C LEU A 149 12.68 -11.31 -16.07
N PRO A 150 13.06 -12.29 -15.23
CA PRO A 150 13.42 -13.62 -15.71
C PRO A 150 12.33 -14.25 -16.58
N GLU A 151 12.72 -15.18 -17.43
CA GLU A 151 11.78 -15.92 -18.26
C GLU A 151 10.69 -16.58 -17.41
N GLY A 152 9.45 -16.47 -17.87
CA GLY A 152 8.28 -17.04 -17.18
C GLY A 152 7.79 -16.23 -15.97
N VAL A 153 8.45 -15.13 -15.60
CA VAL A 153 7.97 -14.19 -14.58
C VAL A 153 7.24 -13.03 -15.24
N ALA A 154 5.96 -12.88 -14.92
CA ALA A 154 5.13 -11.75 -15.36
C ALA A 154 5.31 -10.52 -14.46
N GLY A 155 5.74 -10.71 -13.21
CA GLY A 155 6.12 -9.61 -12.33
C GLY A 155 6.35 -10.03 -10.89
N TYR A 156 6.74 -9.08 -10.05
CA TYR A 156 6.82 -9.26 -8.61
C TYR A 156 6.45 -7.97 -7.86
N VAL A 157 6.04 -8.14 -6.60
CA VAL A 157 5.87 -7.09 -5.62
C VAL A 157 6.56 -7.54 -4.34
N VAL A 158 7.50 -6.75 -3.82
CA VAL A 158 8.04 -6.91 -2.47
C VAL A 158 7.55 -5.74 -1.65
N TYR A 159 7.07 -5.96 -0.44
CA TYR A 159 6.49 -4.91 0.37
C TYR A 159 6.92 -5.01 1.84
N ASP A 160 6.98 -3.86 2.49
CA ASP A 160 7.29 -3.65 3.90
C ASP A 160 6.02 -3.17 4.58
N LYS A 161 5.40 -4.06 5.36
CA LYS A 161 4.10 -3.84 6.00
C LYS A 161 4.16 -2.85 7.17
N VAL A 162 5.34 -2.59 7.71
CA VAL A 162 5.53 -1.67 8.84
C VAL A 162 5.70 -0.25 8.32
N ASN A 163 6.51 -0.07 7.27
CA ASN A 163 6.81 1.25 6.73
C ASN A 163 5.93 1.65 5.53
N HIS A 164 5.00 0.79 5.12
CA HIS A 164 4.13 0.97 3.94
C HIS A 164 4.90 1.33 2.68
N ARG A 165 5.94 0.54 2.39
CA ARG A 165 6.75 0.70 1.18
C ARG A 165 6.64 -0.54 0.33
N PHE A 166 6.72 -0.38 -0.99
CA PHE A 166 6.78 -1.53 -1.88
C PHE A 166 7.71 -1.28 -3.07
N TRP A 167 8.28 -2.37 -3.59
CA TRP A 167 9.10 -2.45 -4.78
C TRP A 167 8.39 -3.36 -5.77
N ALA A 168 8.08 -2.86 -6.96
CA ALA A 168 7.36 -3.62 -7.96
C ALA A 168 8.07 -3.59 -9.32
N ASN A 169 7.96 -4.69 -10.06
CA ASN A 169 8.26 -4.72 -11.48
C ASN A 169 7.26 -5.65 -12.16
N LEU A 170 6.44 -5.12 -13.07
CA LEU A 170 5.27 -5.78 -13.61
C LEU A 170 5.19 -5.62 -15.13
N LYS A 171 5.02 -6.74 -15.86
CA LYS A 171 4.64 -6.77 -17.29
C LYS A 171 3.12 -6.89 -17.48
N VAL A 172 2.37 -6.95 -16.40
CA VAL A 172 0.90 -7.11 -16.39
C VAL A 172 0.25 -5.99 -15.59
N LYS A 173 -0.96 -5.60 -15.98
CA LYS A 173 -1.72 -4.58 -15.25
C LYS A 173 -2.45 -5.23 -14.07
N VAL A 174 -2.00 -4.93 -12.85
CA VAL A 174 -2.62 -5.41 -11.61
C VAL A 174 -2.78 -4.26 -10.61
N ASN A 175 -3.80 -4.33 -9.75
CA ASN A 175 -3.92 -3.44 -8.61
C ASN A 175 -3.00 -3.91 -7.48
N ILE A 176 -1.80 -3.33 -7.38
CA ILE A 176 -0.76 -3.73 -6.42
C ILE A 176 -1.28 -3.69 -4.98
N ILE A 177 -1.95 -2.60 -4.59
CA ILE A 177 -2.39 -2.45 -3.20
C ILE A 177 -3.51 -3.43 -2.88
N GLY A 178 -4.46 -3.61 -3.81
CA GLY A 178 -5.47 -4.65 -3.69
C GLY A 178 -4.85 -6.06 -3.55
N LEU A 179 -3.76 -6.32 -4.27
CA LEU A 179 -3.03 -7.59 -4.20
C LEU A 179 -2.34 -7.79 -2.84
N ILE A 180 -1.66 -6.75 -2.32
CA ILE A 180 -1.06 -6.77 -0.97
C ILE A 180 -2.13 -7.02 0.09
N ASN A 181 -3.24 -6.29 0.04
CA ASN A 181 -4.32 -6.38 1.03
C ASN A 181 -5.02 -7.75 0.99
N SER A 182 -5.34 -8.25 -0.20
CA SER A 182 -5.89 -9.60 -0.38
C SER A 182 -4.95 -10.67 0.17
N TRP A 183 -3.65 -10.48 -0.05
CA TRP A 183 -2.64 -11.40 0.43
C TRP A 183 -2.49 -11.37 1.95
N GLU A 184 -2.40 -10.19 2.56
CA GLU A 184 -2.33 -10.02 4.02
C GLU A 184 -3.55 -10.61 4.75
N ALA A 185 -4.74 -10.59 4.12
CA ALA A 185 -5.94 -11.22 4.65
C ALA A 185 -5.96 -12.76 4.58
N THR A 186 -5.12 -13.38 3.75
CA THR A 186 -5.11 -14.83 3.54
C THR A 186 -4.45 -15.56 4.72
N THR A 187 -4.93 -16.75 5.09
CA THR A 187 -4.28 -17.59 6.11
C THR A 187 -3.14 -18.41 5.50
N GLY A 188 -2.01 -18.51 6.21
CA GLY A 188 -0.83 -19.24 5.75
C GLY A 188 0.33 -18.32 5.42
N GLU A 189 1.54 -18.86 5.52
CA GLU A 189 2.78 -18.11 5.26
C GLU A 189 3.19 -18.16 3.79
N VAL A 190 2.78 -19.21 3.07
CA VAL A 190 3.01 -19.34 1.64
C VAL A 190 1.74 -19.84 1.00
N VAL A 191 1.24 -19.12 0.00
CA VAL A 191 0.03 -19.50 -0.73
C VAL A 191 0.28 -19.36 -2.21
N GLU A 192 -0.26 -20.33 -2.92
CA GLU A 192 -0.31 -20.34 -4.36
C GLU A 192 -1.76 -20.20 -4.80
N ALA A 193 -2.01 -19.25 -5.70
CA ALA A 193 -3.30 -19.06 -6.33
C ALA A 193 -3.12 -19.11 -7.86
N SER A 194 -3.80 -20.04 -8.51
CA SER A 194 -3.76 -20.18 -9.97
C SER A 194 -4.98 -19.54 -10.61
N GLY A 195 -4.75 -18.65 -11.57
CA GLY A 195 -5.76 -18.09 -12.47
C GLY A 195 -5.80 -18.80 -13.83
N GLU A 196 -6.41 -18.16 -14.81
CA GLU A 196 -6.49 -18.68 -16.18
C GLU A 196 -5.11 -18.75 -16.85
N SER A 197 -4.33 -17.66 -16.77
CA SER A 197 -3.03 -17.49 -17.45
C SER A 197 -1.84 -17.27 -16.51
N LEU A 198 -2.08 -17.02 -15.23
CA LEU A 198 -1.07 -16.65 -14.25
C LEU A 198 -1.16 -17.52 -12.99
N THR A 199 -0.02 -17.75 -12.37
CA THR A 199 0.11 -18.34 -11.04
C THR A 199 0.70 -17.28 -10.10
N TYR A 200 -0.02 -16.97 -9.04
CA TYR A 200 0.42 -16.07 -7.99
C TYR A 200 1.05 -16.90 -6.89
N VAL A 201 2.30 -16.61 -6.55
CA VAL A 201 3.01 -17.21 -5.43
C VAL A 201 3.28 -16.11 -4.43
N SER A 202 2.65 -16.19 -3.28
CA SER A 202 2.77 -15.18 -2.25
C SER A 202 3.39 -15.77 -1.00
N THR A 203 4.33 -15.03 -0.41
CA THR A 203 5.06 -15.41 0.78
C THR A 203 5.03 -14.28 1.81
N LYS A 204 4.63 -14.58 3.03
CA LYS A 204 4.66 -13.68 4.19
C LYS A 204 4.99 -14.49 5.44
N LEU A 205 6.02 -14.11 6.17
CA LEU A 205 6.38 -14.79 7.41
C LEU A 205 5.90 -13.96 8.59
N LYS A 206 5.37 -14.62 9.63
CA LYS A 206 4.82 -13.89 10.78
C LYS A 206 5.87 -13.02 11.49
N ARG A 207 7.14 -13.44 11.46
CA ARG A 207 8.25 -12.82 12.20
C ARG A 207 8.95 -11.70 11.44
N THR A 208 8.63 -11.47 10.17
CA THR A 208 9.28 -10.45 9.35
C THR A 208 8.28 -9.37 8.95
N PRO A 209 8.73 -8.11 8.78
CA PRO A 209 7.87 -7.04 8.28
C PRO A 209 7.65 -7.12 6.77
N PHE A 210 8.37 -8.00 6.08
CA PHE A 210 8.34 -8.10 4.63
C PHE A 210 7.37 -9.16 4.13
N GLY A 211 6.87 -8.95 2.92
CA GLY A 211 6.20 -9.99 2.13
C GLY A 211 6.55 -9.85 0.66
N VAL A 212 6.33 -10.93 -0.08
CA VAL A 212 6.63 -11.02 -1.51
C VAL A 212 5.46 -11.64 -2.24
N ILE A 213 5.10 -11.09 -3.39
CA ILE A 213 4.08 -11.61 -4.29
C ILE A 213 4.73 -11.74 -5.66
N GLY A 214 4.98 -12.96 -6.09
CA GLY A 214 5.42 -13.29 -7.44
C GLY A 214 4.23 -13.57 -8.35
N ILE A 215 4.29 -13.05 -9.57
CA ILE A 215 3.32 -13.29 -10.63
C ILE A 215 4.03 -14.06 -11.73
N LEU A 216 3.71 -15.34 -11.85
CA LEU A 216 4.34 -16.27 -12.78
C LEU A 216 3.38 -16.61 -13.92
N TYR A 217 3.90 -16.84 -15.13
CA TYR A 217 3.06 -17.38 -16.21
C TYR A 217 2.74 -18.85 -15.92
N LYS A 218 1.50 -19.26 -16.21
CA LYS A 218 1.06 -20.65 -16.00
C LYS A 218 1.79 -21.67 -16.88
N SER A 219 2.47 -21.22 -17.94
CA SER A 219 3.34 -22.05 -18.78
C SER A 219 4.65 -22.45 -18.08
N LEU A 220 4.96 -21.87 -16.93
CA LEU A 220 6.15 -22.22 -16.15
C LEU A 220 6.02 -23.65 -15.60
N LEU A 221 7.12 -24.41 -15.64
CA LEU A 221 7.15 -25.76 -15.08
C LEU A 221 7.03 -25.70 -13.55
N GLU A 222 6.39 -26.71 -12.95
CA GLU A 222 6.19 -26.80 -11.49
C GLU A 222 7.51 -26.70 -10.70
N ARG A 223 8.60 -27.30 -11.22
CA ARG A 223 9.95 -27.19 -10.62
C ARG A 223 10.44 -25.74 -10.52
N ASP A 224 10.08 -24.92 -11.50
CA ASP A 224 10.50 -23.54 -11.60
C ASP A 224 9.60 -22.66 -10.71
N VAL A 225 8.31 -23.01 -10.57
CA VAL A 225 7.40 -22.40 -9.58
C VAL A 225 7.95 -22.62 -8.16
N GLU A 226 8.31 -23.85 -7.82
CA GLU A 226 8.88 -24.21 -6.52
C GLU A 226 10.25 -23.52 -6.28
N ARG A 227 11.05 -23.32 -7.34
CA ARG A 227 12.28 -22.53 -7.26
C ARG A 227 11.99 -21.08 -6.88
N TYR A 228 11.00 -20.43 -7.52
CA TYR A 228 10.61 -19.06 -7.20
C TYR A 228 10.00 -18.94 -5.81
N LYS A 229 9.22 -19.93 -5.37
CA LYS A 229 8.70 -19.98 -3.99
C LYS A 229 9.82 -19.91 -2.95
N LYS A 230 10.87 -20.73 -3.12
CA LYS A 230 12.06 -20.69 -2.25
C LYS A 230 12.84 -19.37 -2.34
N LEU A 231 12.83 -18.72 -3.51
CA LEU A 231 13.40 -17.38 -3.67
C LEU A 231 12.58 -16.34 -2.90
N PHE A 232 11.26 -16.38 -2.99
CA PHE A 232 10.37 -15.42 -2.31
C PHE A 232 10.39 -15.60 -0.79
N GLU A 233 10.46 -16.84 -0.30
CA GLU A 233 10.77 -17.14 1.10
C GLU A 233 12.11 -16.53 1.52
N PHE A 234 13.17 -16.75 0.74
CA PHE A 234 14.48 -16.18 1.02
C PHE A 234 14.47 -14.64 1.10
N ILE A 235 13.80 -13.98 0.16
CA ILE A 235 13.65 -12.52 0.16
C ILE A 235 12.86 -12.07 1.40
N THR A 236 11.75 -12.75 1.71
CA THR A 236 10.88 -12.42 2.86
C THR A 236 11.62 -12.52 4.20
N GLU A 237 12.52 -13.50 4.33
CA GLU A 237 13.31 -13.75 5.54
C GLU A 237 14.49 -12.80 5.73
N ASN A 238 15.00 -12.23 4.65
CA ASN A 238 16.33 -11.61 4.64
C ASN A 238 16.36 -10.23 3.97
N ALA A 239 15.21 -9.65 3.57
CA ALA A 239 15.18 -8.37 2.85
C ALA A 239 15.94 -7.24 3.55
N ASP A 240 15.86 -7.15 4.88
CA ASP A 240 16.58 -6.16 5.71
C ASP A 240 18.05 -6.51 5.98
N LYS A 241 18.49 -7.72 5.63
CA LYS A 241 19.86 -8.16 5.87
C LYS A 241 20.80 -7.68 4.79
N THR A 242 22.00 -7.35 5.21
CA THR A 242 23.15 -7.16 4.34
C THR A 242 23.77 -8.50 3.98
N PHE A 243 24.44 -8.57 2.83
CA PHE A 243 25.15 -9.79 2.42
C PHE A 243 26.66 -9.54 2.27
N LEU A 244 27.44 -10.50 2.77
CA LEU A 244 28.90 -10.46 2.79
C LEU A 244 29.50 -11.75 2.23
N LEU A 245 30.57 -11.63 1.45
CA LEU A 245 31.29 -12.79 0.92
C LEU A 245 32.28 -13.34 1.95
N VAL A 246 32.26 -14.67 2.12
CA VAL A 246 33.22 -15.36 2.98
C VAL A 246 34.53 -15.52 2.22
N LYS A 247 35.56 -14.75 2.62
CA LYS A 247 36.86 -14.68 1.92
C LYS A 247 37.52 -16.04 1.74
N GLU A 248 37.40 -16.91 2.73
CA GLU A 248 37.96 -18.25 2.76
C GLU A 248 37.35 -19.16 1.68
N THR A 249 36.14 -18.85 1.21
CA THR A 249 35.41 -19.65 0.22
C THR A 249 35.57 -19.15 -1.22
N LEU A 250 36.26 -18.04 -1.46
CA LEU A 250 36.28 -17.36 -2.77
C LEU A 250 36.72 -18.27 -3.92
N LYS A 251 37.81 -19.04 -3.76
CA LYS A 251 38.27 -19.96 -4.83
C LYS A 251 37.24 -21.05 -5.14
N ALA A 252 36.56 -21.57 -4.11
CA ALA A 252 35.51 -22.56 -4.29
C ALA A 252 34.27 -21.92 -4.95
N ALA A 253 33.93 -20.69 -4.57
CA ALA A 253 32.84 -19.93 -5.15
C ALA A 253 33.06 -19.65 -6.64
N GLU A 254 34.26 -19.21 -7.02
CA GLU A 254 34.62 -18.96 -8.43
C GLU A 254 34.51 -20.23 -9.28
N SER A 255 34.91 -21.38 -8.74
CA SER A 255 34.77 -22.68 -9.41
C SER A 255 33.31 -23.12 -9.57
N LEU A 256 32.47 -22.86 -8.57
CA LEU A 256 31.07 -23.33 -8.53
C LEU A 256 30.08 -22.41 -9.26
N PHE A 257 30.34 -21.11 -9.29
CA PHE A 257 29.42 -20.10 -9.79
C PHE A 257 29.99 -19.29 -10.96
N GLY A 258 31.28 -19.43 -11.25
CA GLY A 258 32.00 -18.62 -12.22
C GLY A 258 32.53 -17.32 -11.60
N LYS A 259 33.67 -16.86 -12.13
CA LYS A 259 34.34 -15.65 -11.64
C LYS A 259 33.48 -14.39 -11.75
N GLU A 260 32.78 -14.25 -12.87
CA GLU A 260 31.92 -13.08 -13.13
C GLU A 260 30.80 -12.93 -12.09
N ALA A 261 30.13 -14.04 -11.75
CA ALA A 261 29.08 -14.06 -10.73
C ALA A 261 29.60 -13.70 -9.34
N VAL A 262 30.80 -14.16 -8.98
CA VAL A 262 31.44 -13.82 -7.70
C VAL A 262 31.81 -12.34 -7.65
N GLU A 263 32.38 -11.78 -8.73
CA GLU A 263 32.68 -10.34 -8.81
C GLU A 263 31.40 -9.49 -8.80
N GLU A 264 30.31 -9.96 -9.39
CA GLU A 264 29.01 -9.30 -9.32
C GLU A 264 28.48 -9.21 -7.88
N VAL A 265 28.53 -10.32 -7.12
CA VAL A 265 28.15 -10.31 -5.69
C VAL A 265 29.10 -9.42 -4.88
N ARG A 266 30.41 -9.47 -5.16
CA ARG A 266 31.41 -8.63 -4.47
C ARG A 266 31.17 -7.14 -4.68
N ARG A 267 30.78 -6.71 -5.88
CA ARG A 267 30.48 -5.30 -6.19
C ARG A 267 29.29 -4.76 -5.41
N ASN A 268 28.42 -5.62 -4.91
CA ASN A 268 27.22 -5.25 -4.16
C ASN A 268 27.31 -5.63 -2.67
N GLU A 269 28.49 -6.05 -2.21
CA GLU A 269 28.72 -6.46 -0.83
C GLU A 269 28.44 -5.30 0.16
N GLY A 270 27.75 -5.61 1.25
CA GLY A 270 27.37 -4.63 2.28
C GLY A 270 26.04 -3.91 2.00
N ASN A 271 25.47 -4.02 0.80
CA ASN A 271 24.12 -3.54 0.52
C ASN A 271 23.07 -4.45 1.19
N MET A 272 21.93 -3.86 1.55
CA MET A 272 20.77 -4.66 1.97
C MET A 272 20.19 -5.42 0.77
N LEU A 273 19.67 -6.63 1.00
CA LEU A 273 19.05 -7.42 -0.08
C LEU A 273 17.91 -6.67 -0.76
N LEU A 274 17.14 -5.88 0.00
CA LEU A 274 16.06 -5.07 -0.55
C LEU A 274 16.55 -3.93 -1.46
N GLU A 275 17.76 -3.41 -1.25
CA GLU A 275 18.31 -2.36 -2.10
C GLU A 275 18.64 -2.90 -3.50
N VAL A 276 18.94 -4.20 -3.64
CA VAL A 276 19.08 -4.87 -4.95
C VAL A 276 17.83 -4.67 -5.80
N LEU A 277 16.64 -4.71 -5.17
CA LEU A 277 15.37 -4.40 -5.81
C LEU A 277 15.21 -2.93 -6.20
N SER A 278 16.22 -2.07 -5.99
CA SER A 278 16.26 -0.63 -6.34
C SER A 278 17.30 -0.30 -7.43
N PHE A 279 18.42 -1.04 -7.51
CA PHE A 279 19.51 -0.71 -8.45
C PHE A 279 19.90 -1.80 -9.46
N HIS A 280 19.57 -3.08 -9.22
CA HIS A 280 20.04 -4.17 -10.07
C HIS A 280 19.17 -4.34 -11.32
N GLU A 281 19.78 -4.56 -12.49
CA GLU A 281 19.10 -4.75 -13.78
C GLU A 281 18.23 -6.01 -13.82
N ASN A 282 18.73 -7.10 -13.21
CA ASN A 282 18.05 -8.38 -13.10
C ASN A 282 17.94 -8.81 -11.61
N PRO A 283 17.07 -8.17 -10.81
CA PRO A 283 17.11 -8.28 -9.36
C PRO A 283 16.77 -9.70 -8.87
N LEU A 284 15.77 -10.36 -9.44
CA LEU A 284 15.40 -11.73 -9.03
C LEU A 284 16.50 -12.74 -9.37
N THR A 285 17.15 -12.61 -10.53
CA THR A 285 18.27 -13.48 -10.92
C THR A 285 19.45 -13.30 -9.97
N PHE A 286 19.77 -12.05 -9.62
CA PHE A 286 20.83 -11.76 -8.66
C PHE A 286 20.51 -12.27 -7.26
N LEU A 287 19.29 -12.03 -6.75
CA LEU A 287 18.88 -12.52 -5.43
C LEU A 287 18.86 -14.05 -5.37
N GLU A 288 18.53 -14.73 -6.47
CA GLU A 288 18.64 -16.18 -6.59
C GLU A 288 20.10 -16.66 -6.57
N LEU A 289 21.03 -15.92 -7.19
CA LEU A 289 22.46 -16.19 -7.08
C LEU A 289 22.92 -16.07 -5.62
N VAL A 290 22.54 -14.98 -4.94
CA VAL A 290 22.87 -14.74 -3.54
C VAL A 290 22.30 -15.84 -2.64
N ARG A 291 21.03 -16.24 -2.85
CA ARG A 291 20.40 -17.36 -2.14
C ARG A 291 21.19 -18.65 -2.31
N ARG A 292 21.56 -19.01 -3.54
CA ARG A 292 22.34 -20.23 -3.83
C ARG A 292 23.73 -20.18 -3.20
N MET A 293 24.37 -19.01 -3.17
CA MET A 293 25.66 -18.82 -2.48
C MET A 293 25.52 -18.91 -0.96
N SER A 294 24.44 -18.36 -0.39
CA SER A 294 24.16 -18.43 1.04
C SER A 294 23.94 -19.87 1.52
N ILE A 295 23.17 -20.68 0.77
CA ILE A 295 22.95 -22.11 1.08
C ILE A 295 24.28 -22.89 1.13
N ARG A 296 25.28 -22.47 0.35
CA ARG A 296 26.61 -23.09 0.31
C ARG A 296 27.61 -22.47 1.30
N GLY A 297 27.18 -21.54 2.15
CA GLY A 297 28.04 -20.85 3.11
C GLY A 297 29.05 -19.89 2.49
N VAL A 298 28.87 -19.53 1.21
CA VAL A 298 29.73 -18.58 0.49
C VAL A 298 29.36 -17.14 0.83
N VAL A 299 28.07 -16.90 1.08
CA VAL A 299 27.52 -15.62 1.49
C VAL A 299 26.93 -15.72 2.90
N LEU A 300 27.27 -14.77 3.76
CA LEU A 300 26.67 -14.56 5.07
C LEU A 300 25.65 -13.43 5.00
N LEU A 301 24.51 -13.63 5.65
CA LEU A 301 23.47 -12.63 5.80
C LEU A 301 23.52 -12.08 7.23
N LYS A 302 23.62 -10.76 7.35
CA LYS A 302 23.74 -10.05 8.63
C LYS A 302 22.68 -9.00 8.77
#